data_AF-A0A290HW00-F1
#
_entry.id   AF-A0A290HW00-F1
#
_cell.length_a   1.000
_cell.length_b   1.000
_cell.length_c   1.000
_cell.angle_alpha   90.00
_cell.angle_beta   90.00
_cell.angle_gamma   90.00
#
_symmetry.space_group_name_H-M   'P 1'
#
loop_
_entity.id
_entity.type
_entity.pdbx_description
1 polymer ?
#
loop_
_entity_poly.entity_id
_entity_poly.type
_entity_poly.pdbx_seq_one_letter_code
_entity_poly.pdbx_strand_id
1 'polypeptide(L)'
;MEKILSLLTRISELYAIPQWIVNSGAITICIILVAFPFVARYLMRPKYFKFRELILFKVLWRWKYKKGDVVGLWCYCPKCQSMLMVDDENCRSEETLQHKITYFVCHECGGNELGRVIGGDRRYVLSLVRRDIWRHIRDGSYNEVSAATKGALELYAQFEETNIQSDETPVISEESSVLPSSEINDANESTQESSHKAEEQEETSLHVNAPEVMETAPKQIEEPDTIQASIQTEEIKKDGI
;
A
#
# COMPACT_ATOMS: atom_id res chain seq x y z
N MET A 1 -8.21 -56.81 4.21
CA MET A 1 -9.35 -56.44 5.06
C MET A 1 -9.60 -57.45 6.17
N GLU A 2 -9.56 -58.75 5.88
CA GLU A 2 -9.82 -59.84 6.85
C GLU A 2 -8.92 -59.83 8.10
N LYS A 3 -7.62 -59.56 7.93
CA LYS A 3 -6.66 -59.49 9.06
C LYS A 3 -6.93 -58.33 10.04
N ILE A 4 -7.54 -57.24 9.55
CA ILE A 4 -7.89 -56.08 10.38
C ILE A 4 -9.14 -56.42 11.18
N LEU A 5 -10.14 -57.03 10.54
CA LEU A 5 -11.35 -57.52 11.21
C LEU A 5 -11.05 -58.55 12.31
N SER A 6 -10.13 -59.48 12.09
CA SER A 6 -9.74 -60.47 13.12
C SER A 6 -9.08 -59.82 14.34
N LEU A 7 -8.29 -58.75 14.14
CA LEU A 7 -7.66 -58.02 15.24
C LEU A 7 -8.68 -57.20 16.03
N LEU A 8 -9.63 -56.52 15.36
CA LEU A 8 -10.71 -55.82 16.05
C LEU A 8 -11.57 -56.77 16.90
N THR A 9 -11.87 -57.96 16.38
CA THR A 9 -12.71 -58.96 17.06
C THR A 9 -12.04 -59.51 18.33
N ARG A 10 -10.73 -59.73 18.27
CA ARG A 10 -9.94 -60.20 19.43
C ARG A 10 -9.83 -59.14 20.53
N ILE A 11 -9.80 -57.87 20.16
CA ILE A 11 -9.80 -56.74 21.11
C ILE A 11 -11.17 -56.59 21.79
N SER A 12 -12.28 -56.81 21.07
CA SER A 12 -13.62 -56.75 21.67
C SER A 12 -13.86 -57.84 22.72
N GLU A 13 -13.35 -59.06 22.50
CA GLU A 13 -13.47 -60.15 23.47
C GLU A 13 -12.69 -59.90 24.76
N LEU A 14 -11.50 -59.30 24.66
CA LEU A 14 -10.63 -59.04 25.80
C LEU A 14 -11.16 -57.97 26.77
N TYR A 15 -12.03 -57.07 26.29
CA TYR A 15 -12.50 -55.92 27.05
C TYR A 15 -14.01 -55.94 27.34
N ALA A 16 -14.75 -56.97 26.90
CA ALA A 16 -16.21 -57.06 26.98
C ALA A 16 -16.94 -55.82 26.43
N ILE A 17 -16.32 -55.13 25.47
CA ILE A 17 -16.89 -53.94 24.83
C ILE A 17 -17.73 -54.39 23.63
N PRO A 18 -18.99 -53.92 23.50
CA PRO A 18 -19.82 -54.21 22.34
C PRO A 18 -19.11 -53.89 21.02
N GLN A 19 -19.12 -54.86 20.08
CA GLN A 19 -18.35 -54.78 18.84
C GLN A 19 -18.72 -53.58 17.95
N TRP A 20 -19.96 -53.09 18.04
CA TRP A 20 -20.40 -51.87 17.35
C TRP A 20 -19.66 -50.62 17.86
N ILE A 21 -19.30 -50.57 19.14
CA ILE A 21 -18.55 -49.45 19.73
C ILE A 21 -17.13 -49.44 19.15
N VAL A 22 -16.46 -50.59 19.09
CA VAL A 22 -15.10 -50.70 18.52
C VAL A 22 -15.08 -50.30 17.04
N ASN A 23 -16.06 -50.76 16.25
CA ASN A 23 -16.18 -50.39 14.84
C ASN A 23 -16.49 -48.89 14.67
N SER A 24 -17.39 -48.32 15.49
CA SER A 24 -17.70 -46.88 15.45
C SER A 24 -16.50 -46.02 15.87
N GLY A 25 -15.70 -46.48 16.83
CA GLY A 25 -14.46 -45.83 17.25
C GLY A 25 -13.41 -45.85 16.14
N ALA A 26 -13.22 -46.98 15.48
CA ALA A 26 -12.30 -47.08 14.34
C ALA A 26 -12.71 -46.16 13.18
N ILE A 27 -14.01 -46.12 12.84
CA ILE A 27 -14.53 -45.25 11.77
C ILE A 27 -14.39 -43.77 12.13
N THR A 28 -14.72 -43.37 13.36
CA THR A 28 -14.60 -41.97 13.81
C THR A 28 -13.14 -41.50 13.82
N ILE A 29 -12.20 -42.35 14.26
CA ILE A 29 -10.76 -42.05 14.19
C ILE A 29 -10.32 -41.88 12.73
N CYS A 30 -10.75 -42.75 11.81
CA CYS A 30 -10.45 -42.60 10.39
C CYS A 30 -11.00 -41.29 9.80
N ILE A 31 -12.24 -40.91 10.14
CA ILE A 31 -12.85 -39.66 9.69
C ILE A 31 -12.05 -38.45 10.22
N ILE A 32 -11.66 -38.45 11.48
CA ILE A 32 -10.87 -37.37 12.07
C ILE A 32 -9.51 -37.27 11.37
N LEU A 33 -8.82 -38.39 11.11
CA LEU A 33 -7.52 -38.38 10.42
C LEU A 33 -7.61 -37.82 8.99
N VAL A 34 -8.71 -38.07 8.29
CA VAL A 34 -8.94 -37.53 6.94
C VAL A 34 -9.41 -36.08 6.97
N ALA A 35 -10.28 -35.72 7.92
CA ALA A 35 -10.85 -34.37 8.04
C ALA A 35 -9.85 -33.37 8.65
N PHE A 36 -9.00 -33.80 9.58
CA PHE A 36 -8.02 -32.95 10.25
C PHE A 36 -7.11 -32.16 9.30
N PRO A 37 -6.45 -32.75 8.29
CA PRO A 37 -5.63 -31.97 7.36
C PRO A 37 -6.47 -30.97 6.54
N PHE A 38 -7.73 -31.29 6.24
CA PHE A 38 -8.63 -30.39 5.53
C PHE A 38 -9.05 -29.19 6.41
N VAL A 39 -9.42 -29.46 7.66
CA VAL A 39 -9.79 -28.45 8.65
C VAL A 39 -8.58 -27.59 9.01
N ALA A 40 -7.40 -28.19 9.21
CA ALA A 40 -6.15 -27.47 9.44
C ALA A 40 -5.80 -26.57 8.26
N ARG A 41 -5.92 -27.05 7.01
CA ARG A 41 -5.72 -26.23 5.82
C ARG A 41 -6.73 -25.08 5.70
N TYR A 42 -7.97 -25.30 6.12
CA TYR A 42 -9.00 -24.27 6.15
C TYR A 42 -8.73 -23.21 7.23
N LEU A 43 -8.37 -23.63 8.45
CA LEU A 43 -8.01 -22.75 9.56
C LEU A 43 -6.72 -21.99 9.31
N MET A 44 -5.76 -22.60 8.61
CA MET A 44 -4.54 -21.93 8.16
C MET A 44 -4.77 -20.94 7.02
N ARG A 45 -5.98 -20.80 6.46
CA ARG A 45 -6.25 -19.71 5.52
C ARG A 45 -6.18 -18.38 6.26
N PRO A 46 -5.26 -17.48 5.89
CA PRO A 46 -5.13 -16.22 6.60
C PRO A 46 -6.40 -15.37 6.50
N LYS A 47 -6.81 -14.83 7.65
CA LYS A 47 -7.98 -13.95 7.77
C LYS A 47 -7.82 -12.64 6.99
N TYR A 48 -6.59 -12.24 6.66
CA TYR A 48 -6.31 -11.01 5.90
C TYR A 48 -6.85 -11.03 4.46
N PHE A 49 -7.25 -12.18 3.90
CA PHE A 49 -7.79 -12.22 2.53
C PHE A 49 -9.08 -11.42 2.32
N LYS A 50 -9.76 -11.01 3.41
CA LYS A 50 -10.92 -10.10 3.35
C LYS A 50 -10.52 -8.63 3.17
N PHE A 51 -9.31 -8.25 3.60
CA PHE A 51 -8.79 -6.90 3.47
C PHE A 51 -8.31 -6.66 2.04
N ARG A 52 -9.13 -6.01 1.20
CA ARG A 52 -8.84 -5.80 -0.23
C ARG A 52 -8.99 -4.36 -0.69
N GLU A 53 -9.35 -3.48 0.25
CA GLU A 53 -9.66 -2.09 -0.01
C GLU A 53 -9.06 -1.23 1.10
N LEU A 54 -8.49 -0.08 0.73
CA LEU A 54 -7.87 0.87 1.64
C LEU A 54 -7.94 2.27 1.02
N ILE A 55 -8.29 3.29 1.80
CA ILE A 55 -8.09 4.67 1.39
C ILE A 55 -6.70 5.14 1.83
N LEU A 56 -5.89 5.58 0.88
CA LEU A 56 -4.56 6.13 1.12
C LEU A 56 -4.32 7.31 0.17
N PHE A 57 -3.71 8.39 0.67
CA PHE A 57 -3.51 9.63 -0.07
C PHE A 57 -4.80 10.22 -0.67
N LYS A 58 -5.91 10.12 0.07
CA LYS A 58 -7.27 10.54 -0.37
C LYS A 58 -7.83 9.77 -1.58
N VAL A 59 -7.21 8.67 -1.97
CA VAL A 59 -7.63 7.83 -3.09
C VAL A 59 -7.99 6.43 -2.58
N LEU A 60 -9.01 5.80 -3.17
CA LEU A 60 -9.39 4.44 -2.84
C LEU A 60 -8.50 3.46 -3.60
N TRP A 61 -7.87 2.52 -2.90
CA TRP A 61 -7.06 1.47 -3.49
C TRP A 61 -7.77 0.13 -3.38
N ARG A 62 -7.80 -0.63 -4.47
CA ARG A 62 -8.32 -2.01 -4.49
C ARG A 62 -7.29 -2.96 -5.06
N TRP A 63 -7.23 -4.17 -4.52
CA TRP A 63 -6.30 -5.21 -4.98
C TRP A 63 -6.88 -6.61 -4.86
N LYS A 64 -6.17 -7.58 -5.44
CA LYS A 64 -6.47 -9.01 -5.36
C LYS A 64 -5.27 -9.74 -4.77
N TYR A 65 -5.53 -10.86 -4.10
CA TYR A 65 -4.47 -11.74 -3.63
C TYR A 65 -4.28 -12.92 -4.57
N LYS A 66 -3.04 -13.24 -4.92
CA LYS A 66 -2.68 -14.43 -5.68
C LYS A 66 -1.45 -15.07 -5.05
N LYS A 67 -1.57 -16.34 -4.63
CA LYS A 67 -0.48 -17.09 -3.96
C LYS A 67 0.14 -16.41 -2.73
N GLY A 68 -0.62 -15.54 -2.04
CA GLY A 68 -0.12 -14.77 -0.89
C GLY A 68 0.41 -13.39 -1.24
N ASP A 69 0.55 -13.05 -2.52
CA ASP A 69 0.99 -11.73 -2.96
C ASP A 69 -0.16 -10.80 -3.33
N VAL A 70 0.07 -9.51 -3.13
CA VAL A 70 -0.82 -8.41 -3.55
C VAL A 70 -0.58 -8.12 -5.04
N VAL A 71 -1.58 -8.43 -5.87
CA VAL A 71 -1.56 -8.24 -7.33
C VAL A 71 -2.75 -7.41 -7.80
N GLY A 72 -2.58 -6.75 -8.94
CA GLY A 72 -3.63 -5.92 -9.54
C GLY A 72 -4.05 -4.76 -8.63
N LEU A 73 -3.07 -4.02 -8.14
CA LEU A 73 -3.29 -2.83 -7.33
C LEU A 73 -3.71 -1.67 -8.25
N TRP A 74 -4.90 -1.14 -8.03
CA TRP A 74 -5.48 -0.05 -8.81
C TRP A 74 -6.10 1.00 -7.89
N CYS A 75 -6.08 2.25 -8.36
CA CYS A 75 -6.69 3.40 -7.71
C CYS A 75 -8.08 3.69 -8.28
N TYR A 76 -9.00 4.07 -7.41
CA TYR A 76 -10.42 4.35 -7.67
C TYR A 76 -10.85 5.62 -6.95
N CYS A 77 -11.86 6.28 -7.50
CA CYS A 77 -12.38 7.51 -6.95
C CYS A 77 -13.22 7.18 -5.72
N PRO A 78 -13.01 7.83 -4.56
CA PRO A 78 -13.86 7.59 -3.40
C PRO A 78 -15.30 8.10 -3.60
N LYS A 79 -15.52 9.01 -4.56
CA LYS A 79 -16.84 9.54 -4.93
C LYS A 79 -17.55 8.63 -5.94
N CYS A 80 -17.19 8.73 -7.22
CA CYS A 80 -17.84 7.97 -8.31
C CYS A 80 -17.37 6.52 -8.50
N GLN A 81 -16.37 6.06 -7.74
CA GLN A 81 -15.81 4.70 -7.85
C GLN A 81 -15.22 4.31 -9.21
N SER A 82 -15.00 5.25 -10.14
CA SER A 82 -14.27 4.97 -11.38
C SER A 82 -12.77 4.89 -11.18
N MET A 83 -12.11 4.25 -12.13
CA MET A 83 -10.66 4.07 -12.12
C MET A 83 -9.96 5.40 -12.36
N LEU A 84 -9.02 5.76 -11.49
CA LEU A 84 -8.25 7.00 -11.67
C LEU A 84 -7.13 6.82 -12.68
N MET A 85 -6.89 7.90 -13.40
CA MET A 85 -5.68 8.06 -14.21
C MET A 85 -4.55 8.58 -13.32
N VAL A 86 -3.37 8.02 -13.51
CA VAL A 86 -2.15 8.44 -12.82
C VAL A 86 -1.38 9.34 -13.77
N ASP A 87 -1.26 10.60 -13.41
CA ASP A 87 -0.49 11.59 -14.16
C ASP A 87 0.92 11.69 -13.56
N ASP A 88 1.90 11.27 -14.35
CA ASP A 88 3.33 11.26 -14.02
C ASP A 88 4.15 12.23 -14.88
N GLU A 89 3.51 13.17 -15.58
CA GLU A 89 4.20 14.12 -16.45
C GLU A 89 5.19 14.99 -15.66
N ASN A 90 4.80 15.49 -14.48
CA ASN A 90 5.69 16.27 -13.61
C ASN A 90 6.89 15.46 -13.13
N CYS A 91 6.70 14.16 -12.90
CA CYS A 91 7.78 13.26 -12.49
C CYS A 91 8.80 13.00 -13.62
N ARG A 92 8.39 13.14 -14.87
CA ARG A 92 9.24 12.96 -16.05
C ARG A 92 10.00 14.22 -16.44
N SER A 93 9.44 15.39 -16.21
CA SER A 93 10.08 16.68 -16.53
C SER A 93 11.15 17.08 -15.52
N GLU A 94 11.04 16.64 -14.26
CA GLU A 94 11.96 17.03 -13.20
C GLU A 94 13.08 16.01 -12.97
N GLU A 95 14.31 16.50 -12.88
CA GLU A 95 15.49 15.64 -12.67
C GLU A 95 15.72 15.32 -11.17
N THR A 96 15.32 16.23 -10.28
CA THR A 96 15.54 16.12 -8.84
C THR A 96 14.43 15.34 -8.13
N LEU A 97 14.81 14.40 -7.25
CA LEU A 97 13.86 13.49 -6.58
C LEU A 97 12.84 14.19 -5.67
N GLN A 98 13.16 15.37 -5.13
CA GLN A 98 12.31 16.08 -4.17
C GLN A 98 11.10 16.76 -4.80
N HIS A 99 11.18 17.14 -6.07
CA HIS A 99 10.08 17.81 -6.76
C HIS A 99 9.14 16.84 -7.46
N LYS A 100 9.58 15.59 -7.69
CA LYS A 100 8.78 14.57 -8.39
C LYS A 100 7.46 14.31 -7.70
N ILE A 101 6.38 14.79 -8.31
CA ILE A 101 5.01 14.59 -7.85
C ILE A 101 4.27 13.72 -8.85
N THR A 102 3.52 12.76 -8.34
CA THR A 102 2.53 11.98 -9.09
C THR A 102 1.13 12.44 -8.67
N TYR A 103 0.31 12.82 -9.65
CA TYR A 103 -1.06 13.26 -9.45
C TYR A 103 -2.06 12.14 -9.75
N PHE A 104 -3.17 12.15 -9.01
CA PHE A 104 -4.28 11.23 -9.20
C PHE A 104 -5.50 12.01 -9.66
N VAL A 105 -5.89 11.80 -10.91
CA VAL A 105 -6.94 12.58 -11.58
C VAL A 105 -8.12 11.68 -11.93
N CYS A 106 -9.33 12.14 -11.62
CA CYS A 106 -10.58 11.47 -12.01
C CYS A 106 -11.23 12.23 -13.17
N HIS A 107 -11.44 11.55 -14.30
CA HIS A 107 -12.07 12.17 -15.48
C HIS A 107 -13.59 12.35 -15.31
N GLU A 108 -14.25 11.48 -14.56
CA GLU A 108 -15.70 11.57 -14.35
C GLU A 108 -16.10 12.68 -13.37
N CYS A 109 -15.25 12.99 -12.39
CA CYS A 109 -15.48 14.07 -11.43
C CYS A 109 -15.00 15.45 -11.94
N GLY A 110 -14.93 15.65 -13.25
CA GLY A 110 -14.54 16.92 -13.87
C GLY A 110 -13.03 17.16 -13.97
N GLY A 111 -12.20 16.11 -13.96
CA GLY A 111 -10.75 16.24 -14.15
C GLY A 111 -9.99 16.78 -12.93
N ASN A 112 -10.64 16.86 -11.76
CA ASN A 112 -10.02 17.38 -10.55
C ASN A 112 -8.95 16.44 -9.98
N GLU A 113 -7.90 17.02 -9.40
CA GLU A 113 -6.90 16.29 -8.63
C GLU A 113 -7.50 15.81 -7.28
N LEU A 114 -7.45 14.49 -7.05
CA LEU A 114 -7.97 13.88 -5.82
C LEU A 114 -6.87 13.66 -4.79
N GLY A 115 -5.66 13.35 -5.26
CA GLY A 115 -4.52 13.04 -4.42
C GLY A 115 -3.21 13.34 -5.13
N ARG A 116 -2.17 13.59 -4.32
CA ARG A 116 -0.80 13.80 -4.77
C ARG A 116 0.15 12.98 -3.92
N VAL A 117 1.18 12.41 -4.53
CA VAL A 117 2.26 11.73 -3.83
C VAL A 117 3.58 12.33 -4.27
N ILE A 118 4.39 12.74 -3.29
CA ILE A 118 5.69 13.39 -3.49
C ILE A 118 6.78 12.32 -3.41
N GLY A 119 7.82 12.47 -4.23
CA GLY A 119 9.07 11.72 -4.15
C GLY A 119 9.23 10.60 -5.19
N GLY A 120 8.37 10.50 -6.19
CA GLY A 120 8.57 9.51 -7.25
C GLY A 120 7.46 9.34 -8.26
N ASP A 121 7.67 8.37 -9.15
CA ASP A 121 6.80 8.00 -10.27
C ASP A 121 5.66 7.07 -9.86
N ARG A 122 4.82 6.68 -10.82
CA ARG A 122 3.76 5.69 -10.60
C ARG A 122 4.26 4.40 -9.93
N ARG A 123 5.45 3.89 -10.30
CA ARG A 123 6.00 2.64 -9.73
C ARG A 123 6.38 2.81 -8.28
N TYR A 124 6.93 3.97 -7.93
CA TYR A 124 7.22 4.35 -6.55
C TYR A 124 5.94 4.36 -5.72
N VAL A 125 4.88 5.02 -6.19
CA VAL A 125 3.61 5.07 -5.45
C VAL A 125 3.01 3.68 -5.25
N LEU A 126 3.00 2.83 -6.28
CA LEU A 126 2.51 1.45 -6.16
C LEU A 126 3.32 0.63 -5.14
N SER A 127 4.63 0.84 -5.09
CA SER A 127 5.51 0.15 -4.14
C SER A 127 5.29 0.63 -2.71
N LEU A 128 5.00 1.93 -2.54
CA LEU A 128 4.71 2.54 -1.25
C LEU A 128 3.37 2.04 -0.69
N VAL A 129 2.31 2.06 -1.50
CA VAL A 129 1.00 1.50 -1.13
C VAL A 129 1.11 0.01 -0.80
N ARG A 130 1.85 -0.76 -1.60
CA ARG A 130 2.09 -2.20 -1.32
C ARG A 130 2.74 -2.39 0.05
N ARG A 131 3.73 -1.56 0.40
CA ARG A 131 4.41 -1.62 1.70
C ARG A 131 3.44 -1.33 2.86
N ASP A 132 2.57 -0.34 2.72
CA ASP A 132 1.58 0.03 3.74
C ASP A 132 0.51 -1.05 3.92
N ILE A 133 0.05 -1.68 2.83
CA ILE A 133 -0.84 -2.85 2.91
C ILE A 133 -0.18 -3.97 3.75
N TRP A 134 1.08 -4.29 3.45
CA TRP A 134 1.82 -5.30 4.20
C TRP A 134 2.04 -4.92 5.66
N ARG A 135 2.23 -3.63 5.95
CA ARG A 135 2.33 -3.11 7.32
C ARG A 135 1.04 -3.37 8.10
N HIS A 136 -0.12 -3.02 7.55
CA HIS A 136 -1.41 -3.29 8.20
C HIS A 136 -1.71 -4.79 8.37
N ILE A 137 -1.25 -5.62 7.44
CA ILE A 137 -1.36 -7.09 7.57
C ILE A 137 -0.47 -7.60 8.71
N ARG A 138 0.77 -7.10 8.81
CA ARG A 138 1.73 -7.49 9.84
C ARG A 138 1.30 -7.02 11.24
N ASP A 139 0.82 -5.79 11.33
CA ASP A 139 0.41 -5.16 12.58
C ASP A 139 -0.96 -5.68 13.06
N GLY A 140 -1.68 -6.43 12.22
CA GLY A 140 -3.00 -6.98 12.55
C GLY A 140 -4.15 -5.97 12.50
N SER A 141 -3.88 -4.71 12.14
CA SER A 141 -4.86 -3.61 12.07
C SER A 141 -5.77 -3.65 10.83
N TYR A 142 -5.64 -4.66 9.97
CA TYR A 142 -6.38 -4.78 8.71
C TYR A 142 -7.92 -4.78 8.85
N ASN A 143 -8.48 -5.29 9.95
CA ASN A 143 -9.93 -5.28 10.16
C ASN A 143 -10.46 -3.89 10.48
N GLU A 144 -9.77 -3.17 11.37
CA GLU A 144 -10.12 -1.81 11.78
C GLU A 144 -10.02 -0.86 10.59
N VAL A 145 -8.90 -0.93 9.86
CA VAL A 145 -8.66 -0.09 8.69
C VAL A 145 -9.67 -0.39 7.58
N SER A 146 -10.05 -1.65 7.38
CA SER A 146 -11.09 -2.02 6.42
C SER A 146 -12.45 -1.44 6.83
N ALA A 147 -12.80 -1.49 8.11
CA ALA A 147 -14.05 -0.91 8.62
C ALA A 147 -14.07 0.61 8.48
N ALA A 148 -12.97 1.28 8.86
CA ALA A 148 -12.81 2.73 8.70
C ALA A 148 -12.90 3.16 7.23
N THR A 149 -12.31 2.38 6.32
CA THR A 149 -12.38 2.63 4.87
C THR A 149 -13.82 2.57 4.37
N LYS A 150 -14.61 1.58 4.82
CA LYS A 150 -16.03 1.46 4.44
C LYS A 150 -16.85 2.63 4.98
N GLY A 151 -16.67 2.98 6.26
CA GLY A 151 -17.34 4.15 6.84
C GLY A 151 -17.01 5.44 6.11
N ALA A 152 -15.75 5.64 5.71
CA ALA A 152 -15.36 6.79 4.90
C ALA A 152 -16.05 6.79 3.52
N LEU A 153 -16.15 5.65 2.85
CA LEU A 153 -16.85 5.54 1.56
C LEU A 153 -18.35 5.83 1.68
N GLU A 154 -19.00 5.36 2.75
CA GLU A 154 -20.41 5.66 3.01
C GLU A 154 -20.64 7.17 3.22
N LEU A 155 -19.73 7.85 3.93
CA LEU A 155 -19.78 9.31 4.06
C LEU A 155 -19.66 10.01 2.71
N TYR A 156 -18.74 9.58 1.84
CA TYR A 156 -18.61 10.15 0.50
C TYR A 156 -19.89 9.97 -0.32
N ALA A 157 -20.55 8.82 -0.24
CA ALA A 157 -21.81 8.56 -0.93
C ALA A 157 -22.95 9.48 -0.41
N GLN A 158 -23.07 9.66 0.91
CA GLN A 158 -24.08 10.55 1.51
C GLN A 158 -23.91 12.01 1.09
N PHE A 159 -22.67 12.49 0.98
CA PHE A 159 -22.40 13.86 0.51
C PHE A 159 -22.76 14.06 -0.97
N GLU A 160 -22.71 13.01 -1.78
CA GLU A 160 -23.11 13.08 -3.19
C GLU A 160 -24.63 13.17 -3.34
N GLU A 161 -25.38 12.37 -2.58
CA GLU A 161 -26.85 12.41 -2.56
C GLU A 161 -27.40 13.76 -2.09
N THR A 162 -26.80 14.35 -1.06
CA THR A 162 -27.23 15.67 -0.54
C THR A 162 -26.94 16.81 -1.51
N ASN A 163 -25.83 16.74 -2.25
CA ASN A 163 -25.50 17.77 -3.24
C ASN A 163 -26.44 17.73 -4.45
N ILE A 164 -26.87 16.53 -4.87
CA ILE A 164 -27.87 16.36 -5.93
C ILE A 164 -29.24 16.91 -5.49
N GLN A 165 -29.61 16.72 -4.23
CA GLN A 165 -30.91 17.17 -3.72
C GLN A 165 -31.03 18.69 -3.52
N SER A 166 -29.91 19.41 -3.36
CA SER A 166 -29.90 20.88 -3.31
C SER A 166 -30.04 21.56 -4.68
N ASP A 167 -29.72 20.86 -5.77
CA ASP A 167 -29.78 21.42 -7.14
C ASP A 167 -31.17 21.28 -7.81
N GLU A 168 -32.11 20.53 -7.22
CA GLU A 168 -33.47 20.33 -7.78
C GLU A 168 -34.52 21.33 -7.29
N THR A 169 -34.14 22.43 -6.63
CA THR A 169 -35.09 23.49 -6.28
C THR A 169 -35.37 24.38 -7.50
N PRO A 170 -36.61 24.49 -8.02
CA PRO A 170 -36.90 25.31 -9.19
C PRO A 170 -36.80 26.79 -8.82
N VAL A 171 -35.79 27.46 -9.36
CA VAL A 171 -35.67 28.91 -9.36
C VAL A 171 -36.77 29.47 -10.26
N ILE A 172 -37.85 29.95 -9.65
CA ILE A 172 -38.78 30.87 -10.30
C ILE A 172 -38.04 32.20 -10.45
N SER A 173 -37.79 32.54 -11.70
CA SER A 173 -37.28 33.80 -12.20
C SER A 173 -38.29 34.93 -12.04
N GLU A 174 -37.88 36.04 -11.42
CA GLU A 174 -38.40 37.38 -11.74
C GLU A 174 -37.26 38.36 -12.02
N GLU A 175 -37.21 38.67 -13.30
CA GLU A 175 -36.66 39.75 -14.13
C GLU A 175 -36.38 41.15 -13.53
N SER A 176 -35.19 41.67 -13.91
CA SER A 176 -34.86 43.03 -14.42
C SER A 176 -34.99 44.30 -13.55
N SER A 177 -33.87 45.03 -13.42
CA SER A 177 -33.69 46.33 -14.11
C SER A 177 -32.28 46.97 -13.94
N VAL A 178 -31.53 47.04 -15.05
CA VAL A 178 -30.87 48.23 -15.65
C VAL A 178 -29.99 49.19 -14.80
N LEU A 179 -28.70 49.23 -15.19
CA LEU A 179 -27.60 50.22 -15.00
C LEU A 179 -27.94 51.66 -15.52
N PRO A 180 -27.24 52.78 -15.16
CA PRO A 180 -25.84 53.01 -15.56
C PRO A 180 -24.91 53.97 -14.75
N SER A 181 -23.62 53.69 -14.89
CA SER A 181 -22.41 54.53 -15.08
C SER A 181 -22.31 56.01 -14.64
N SER A 182 -21.24 56.32 -13.88
CA SER A 182 -20.24 57.42 -14.06
C SER A 182 -19.27 57.35 -12.84
N GLU A 183 -18.02 57.79 -12.79
CA GLU A 183 -17.23 58.76 -13.54
C GLU A 183 -15.73 58.59 -13.17
N ILE A 184 -14.87 59.00 -14.10
CA ILE A 184 -13.39 59.04 -14.04
C ILE A 184 -12.95 60.24 -13.18
N ASN A 185 -11.79 60.17 -12.50
CA ASN A 185 -10.83 61.29 -12.46
C ASN A 185 -9.44 60.87 -11.94
N ASP A 186 -8.45 61.25 -12.74
CA ASP A 186 -7.01 61.18 -12.55
C ASP A 186 -6.44 62.35 -11.72
N ALA A 187 -5.15 62.20 -11.38
CA ALA A 187 -4.10 63.22 -11.21
C ALA A 187 -3.90 63.91 -9.84
N ASN A 188 -2.72 63.69 -9.23
CA ASN A 188 -1.55 64.60 -9.14
C ASN A 188 -0.60 64.10 -8.02
N GLU A 189 0.65 63.70 -8.24
CA GLU A 189 1.88 64.46 -8.58
C GLU A 189 2.53 65.23 -7.41
N SER A 190 3.88 65.16 -7.40
CA SER A 190 4.93 65.81 -6.58
C SER A 190 5.44 64.97 -5.39
N THR A 191 6.61 64.34 -5.43
CA THR A 191 8.02 64.76 -5.70
C THR A 191 8.69 65.41 -4.49
N GLN A 192 9.90 64.88 -4.23
CA GLN A 192 11.07 65.41 -3.51
C GLN A 192 11.36 64.78 -2.14
N GLU A 193 12.59 64.60 -1.68
CA GLU A 193 13.96 64.49 -2.22
C GLU A 193 14.86 64.49 -0.96
N SER A 194 16.03 63.84 -1.04
CA SER A 194 17.20 64.06 -0.17
C SER A 194 17.12 63.46 1.26
N SER A 195 18.20 63.13 1.96
CA SER A 195 19.61 62.83 1.68
C SER A 195 20.31 62.60 3.04
N HIS A 196 21.41 61.84 3.05
CA HIS A 196 22.47 61.76 4.10
C HIS A 196 22.06 61.12 5.45
N LYS A 197 22.91 60.44 6.23
CA LYS A 197 24.37 60.14 6.30
C LYS A 197 24.49 58.98 7.33
N ALA A 198 25.25 57.90 7.10
CA ALA A 198 26.64 57.65 7.54
C ALA A 198 26.90 57.69 9.06
N GLU A 199 27.38 56.56 9.62
CA GLU A 199 28.54 56.36 10.56
C GLU A 199 28.42 54.96 11.21
N GLU A 200 29.39 54.05 10.95
CA GLU A 200 30.51 53.64 11.84
C GLU A 200 30.07 52.74 13.01
N GLN A 201 30.73 51.68 13.49
CA GLN A 201 32.00 50.94 13.36
C GLN A 201 31.63 49.49 13.85
N GLU A 202 32.38 48.39 13.76
CA GLU A 202 33.74 48.15 14.27
C GLU A 202 34.16 46.69 13.91
N GLU A 203 35.46 46.49 13.74
CA GLU A 203 36.16 45.26 13.37
C GLU A 203 36.19 44.22 14.49
N THR A 204 36.28 42.92 14.17
CA THR A 204 37.39 42.08 14.67
C THR A 204 37.59 40.77 13.89
N SER A 205 38.86 40.43 13.75
CA SER A 205 39.54 39.41 12.92
C SER A 205 39.86 38.08 13.64
N LEU A 206 39.99 36.98 12.87
CA LEU A 206 41.13 36.02 12.76
C LEU A 206 40.58 34.64 12.28
N HIS A 207 40.90 34.13 11.08
CA HIS A 207 42.12 33.42 10.61
C HIS A 207 42.18 31.91 10.95
N VAL A 208 42.70 31.13 9.97
CA VAL A 208 43.24 29.75 10.00
C VAL A 208 42.20 28.62 9.79
N ASN A 209 42.27 27.65 8.86
CA ASN A 209 43.25 27.23 7.85
C ASN A 209 42.56 26.39 6.75
N ALA A 210 43.13 26.40 5.55
CA ALA A 210 42.96 25.36 4.52
C ALA A 210 43.82 24.11 4.83
N PRO A 211 43.58 22.99 4.13
CA PRO A 211 44.65 22.54 3.24
C PRO A 211 44.17 22.04 1.85
N GLU A 212 45.06 22.23 0.88
CA GLU A 212 45.01 21.80 -0.52
C GLU A 212 45.38 20.32 -0.73
N VAL A 213 44.75 19.74 -1.75
CA VAL A 213 45.28 18.89 -2.85
C VAL A 213 46.07 17.61 -2.53
N MET A 214 45.54 16.47 -3.02
CA MET A 214 46.33 15.56 -3.88
C MET A 214 45.44 14.64 -4.72
N GLU A 215 45.64 14.71 -6.05
CA GLU A 215 45.19 13.76 -7.07
C GLU A 215 45.86 12.39 -6.90
N THR A 216 45.15 11.30 -7.20
CA THR A 216 45.70 10.21 -8.03
C THR A 216 44.61 9.32 -8.62
N ALA A 217 44.78 9.00 -9.90
CA ALA A 217 43.88 8.27 -10.79
C ALA A 217 44.09 6.72 -10.74
N PRO A 218 43.34 5.90 -11.51
CA PRO A 218 42.94 4.53 -11.17
C PRO A 218 43.85 3.42 -11.74
N LYS A 219 43.67 2.18 -11.28
CA LYS A 219 44.28 0.97 -11.86
C LYS A 219 43.24 -0.15 -12.01
N GLN A 220 43.15 -0.73 -13.21
CA GLN A 220 42.33 -1.89 -13.56
C GLN A 220 43.13 -3.22 -13.48
N ILE A 221 42.39 -4.34 -13.64
CA ILE A 221 42.80 -5.70 -14.12
C ILE A 221 43.42 -6.59 -13.00
N GLU A 222 43.03 -7.85 -12.70
CA GLU A 222 42.57 -9.03 -13.50
C GLU A 222 41.93 -10.13 -12.58
N GLU A 223 41.04 -10.98 -13.12
CA GLU A 223 40.68 -12.37 -12.67
C GLU A 223 41.83 -13.36 -13.05
N PRO A 224 41.84 -14.71 -12.85
CA PRO A 224 40.84 -15.68 -12.31
C PRO A 224 41.41 -16.77 -11.35
N ASP A 225 40.56 -17.66 -10.82
CA ASP A 225 40.66 -19.16 -10.91
C ASP A 225 39.99 -19.96 -9.76
N THR A 226 38.94 -20.69 -10.17
CA THR A 226 38.60 -22.11 -9.91
C THR A 226 39.42 -22.92 -8.87
N ILE A 227 38.79 -23.46 -7.81
CA ILE A 227 39.07 -24.82 -7.28
C ILE A 227 37.80 -25.52 -6.74
N GLN A 228 37.68 -26.77 -7.18
CA GLN A 228 36.82 -27.92 -6.87
C GLN A 228 36.53 -28.18 -5.37
N ALA A 229 35.30 -28.53 -4.99
CA ALA A 229 34.73 -29.88 -4.86
C ALA A 229 35.40 -30.80 -3.81
N SER A 230 34.66 -31.11 -2.74
CA SER A 230 34.74 -32.40 -2.05
C SER A 230 33.46 -32.66 -1.25
N ILE A 231 32.59 -33.47 -1.83
CA ILE A 231 31.52 -34.22 -1.17
C ILE A 231 32.20 -35.33 -0.37
N GLN A 232 31.98 -35.42 0.94
CA GLN A 232 32.30 -36.60 1.72
C GLN A 232 31.02 -37.37 2.01
N THR A 233 30.93 -38.55 1.40
CA THR A 233 29.94 -39.60 1.68
C THR A 233 30.55 -40.49 2.76
N GLU A 234 29.97 -40.51 3.96
CA GLU A 234 30.28 -41.52 4.97
C GLU A 234 29.39 -42.75 4.72
N GLU A 235 29.98 -43.81 4.17
CA GLU A 235 29.52 -45.19 4.29
C GLU A 235 30.71 -46.04 4.71
N ILE A 236 30.78 -46.53 5.95
CA ILE A 236 31.54 -47.74 6.30
C ILE A 236 30.86 -48.53 7.44
N LYS A 237 30.37 -49.72 7.04
CA LYS A 237 30.36 -51.06 7.67
C LYS A 237 29.74 -51.30 9.05
N LYS A 238 28.80 -52.25 9.04
CA LYS A 238 28.71 -53.34 10.02
C LYS A 238 28.88 -54.68 9.29
N ASP A 239 30.02 -55.31 9.50
CA ASP A 239 30.23 -56.74 9.30
C ASP A 239 30.31 -57.42 10.67
N GLY A 240 29.55 -58.50 10.84
CA GLY A 240 29.91 -59.71 11.59
C GLY A 240 29.83 -59.71 13.12
N ILE A 241 28.78 -60.34 13.67
CA ILE A 241 28.77 -61.67 14.34
C ILE A 241 27.35 -61.89 14.90
#